data_AF-A0A1M6AMG9-F1
#
_entry.id   AF-A0A1M6AMG9-F1
#
_cell.length_a   1.000
_cell.length_b   1.000
_cell.length_c   1.000
_cell.angle_alpha   90.00
_cell.angle_beta   90.00
_cell.angle_gamma   90.00
#
_symmetry.space_group_name_H-M   'P 1'
#
loop_
_entity.id
_entity.type
_entity.pdbx_description
1 polymer ?
#
loop_
_entity_poly.entity_id
_entity_poly.type
_entity_poly.pdbx_seq_one_letter_code
_entity_poly.pdbx_strand_id
1 'polypeptide(L)'
;MPYKLPWPLLNRLAFGLAVLLRWAHELAMPALTRDMQTQTESAVNLLRGHGVSLARANWQDLSVPIFEPLNLWPPGYAWLMAALLRWVSPEFLVATQATHWAGLLGLLLAWWYLLKPLRRDLVPYAPALIFLFWGLSNAPFHLLFGTDLLALACYTGGLAVLFGLLTRPAGRRRKWPGFGGALLMSGLGFGACLLRFAYYPLALALPLALLLFGWRWRPRLVRPALAALLLLAGLIGGLLLYQARVAGDAYYLTKFYTQLRTEPASAAVLGLYWHHLLQFDPILYHSFFSNELDFSRLTHGAWLRAGAVLTVSALVALLLGLGLRREWRAAHRRGRWWPTRRVVFHLLAGGAALLCAGLLAAMSVRYPAALVGWFAGGRWTYVADTRYFLPVFLSISAMLLVLTLARPPRLPRPLVRGAALGLLGASLLLSLLTRDRRTAQQLGQRPAFFIDQAPGVAADVRRLDHFLRTVRPGQPLLLGRNYYNKRVEIAARLAGHIILDADSLLAQQPLRTSRPVLMLFDLNPDTPPTPAVAAFLQQHQARQRLWLPALRADILSLEIRP
;
A
#
# COMPACT_ATOMS: atom_id res chain seq x y z
N MET A 1 -23.80 -10.42 41.05
CA MET A 1 -22.84 -9.41 40.55
C MET A 1 -22.59 -9.66 39.06
N PRO A 2 -22.75 -8.70 38.16
CA PRO A 2 -22.49 -8.93 36.74
C PRO A 2 -20.98 -9.19 36.53
N TYR A 3 -20.65 -10.37 35.98
CA TYR A 3 -19.29 -10.77 35.66
C TYR A 3 -18.69 -9.78 34.65
N LYS A 4 -17.86 -8.84 35.12
CA LYS A 4 -17.08 -7.97 34.25
C LYS A 4 -15.99 -8.82 33.60
N LEU A 5 -16.12 -9.09 32.30
CA LEU A 5 -15.06 -9.69 31.48
C LEU A 5 -13.72 -9.03 31.82
N PRO A 6 -12.67 -9.80 32.14
CA PRO A 6 -11.41 -9.23 32.55
C PRO A 6 -10.86 -8.38 31.40
N TRP A 7 -10.29 -7.22 31.76
CA TRP A 7 -9.61 -6.28 30.86
C TRP A 7 -8.91 -6.90 29.64
N PRO A 8 -8.10 -7.96 29.81
CA PRO A 8 -7.34 -8.53 28.70
C PRO A 8 -8.24 -9.30 27.73
N LEU A 9 -9.33 -9.93 28.20
CA LEU A 9 -10.18 -10.78 27.37
C LEU A 9 -11.02 -9.94 26.40
N LEU A 10 -11.73 -8.91 26.88
CA LEU A 10 -12.53 -8.03 26.01
C LEU A 10 -11.67 -7.42 24.89
N ASN A 11 -10.50 -6.90 25.24
CA ASN A 11 -9.60 -6.26 24.27
C ASN A 11 -9.02 -7.30 23.27
N ARG A 12 -8.73 -8.53 23.71
CA ARG A 12 -8.27 -9.62 22.81
C ARG A 12 -9.37 -10.10 21.88
N LEU A 13 -10.60 -10.21 22.36
CA LEU A 13 -11.75 -10.58 21.54
C LEU A 13 -12.04 -9.49 20.49
N ALA A 14 -12.02 -8.22 20.89
CA ALA A 14 -12.18 -7.10 19.95
C ALA A 14 -11.06 -7.04 18.90
N PHE A 15 -9.81 -7.32 19.32
CA PHE A 15 -8.69 -7.46 18.39
C PHE A 15 -8.91 -8.61 17.40
N GLY A 16 -9.26 -9.80 17.89
CA GLY A 16 -9.54 -10.96 17.05
C GLY A 16 -10.70 -10.70 16.08
N LEU A 17 -11.77 -10.07 16.55
CA LEU A 17 -12.90 -9.68 15.72
C LEU A 17 -12.48 -8.64 14.66
N ALA A 18 -11.65 -7.65 15.00
CA ALA A 18 -11.15 -6.69 14.03
C ALA A 18 -10.30 -7.35 12.94
N VAL A 19 -9.46 -8.31 13.29
CA VAL A 19 -8.71 -9.14 12.33
C VAL A 19 -9.66 -9.89 11.41
N LEU A 20 -10.66 -10.59 11.97
CA LEU A 20 -11.63 -11.37 11.20
C LEU A 20 -12.48 -10.50 10.27
N LEU A 21 -12.98 -9.37 10.76
CA LEU A 21 -13.75 -8.43 9.96
C LEU A 21 -12.93 -7.87 8.81
N ARG A 22 -11.64 -7.58 9.04
CA ARG A 22 -10.76 -7.11 7.97
C ARG A 22 -10.41 -8.20 7.00
N TRP A 23 -10.14 -9.40 7.47
CA TRP A 23 -9.91 -10.53 6.60
C TRP A 23 -11.12 -10.83 5.71
N ALA A 24 -12.33 -10.83 6.27
CA ALA A 24 -13.56 -11.01 5.50
C ALA A 24 -13.72 -9.93 4.42
N HIS A 25 -13.32 -8.69 4.71
CA HIS A 25 -13.31 -7.60 3.71
C HIS A 25 -12.30 -7.86 2.58
N GLU A 26 -11.07 -8.26 2.92
CA GLU A 26 -10.05 -8.60 1.91
C GLU A 26 -10.47 -9.80 1.05
N LEU A 27 -11.10 -10.82 1.64
CA LEU A 27 -11.63 -11.97 0.89
C LEU A 27 -12.78 -11.58 -0.05
N ALA A 28 -13.60 -10.60 0.33
CA ALA A 28 -14.68 -10.09 -0.52
C ALA A 28 -14.15 -9.19 -1.64
N MET A 29 -12.96 -8.62 -1.48
CA MET A 29 -12.33 -7.71 -2.45
C MET A 29 -10.90 -8.11 -2.77
N PRO A 30 -10.65 -9.33 -3.28
CA PRO A 30 -9.31 -9.78 -3.52
C PRO A 30 -8.73 -9.02 -4.73
N ALA A 31 -7.93 -8.00 -4.44
CA ALA A 31 -7.37 -7.10 -5.45
C ALA A 31 -5.90 -7.46 -5.70
N LEU A 32 -5.63 -8.17 -6.79
CA LEU A 32 -4.28 -8.24 -7.33
C LEU A 32 -4.02 -6.95 -8.11
N THR A 33 -3.50 -5.92 -7.43
CA THR A 33 -3.20 -4.63 -8.07
C THR A 33 -2.04 -4.73 -9.05
N ARG A 34 -1.95 -3.79 -10.00
CA ARG A 34 -0.87 -3.79 -11.00
C ARG A 34 0.51 -3.77 -10.34
N ASP A 35 0.68 -2.96 -9.29
CA ASP A 35 1.94 -2.85 -8.56
C ASP A 35 2.34 -4.18 -7.91
N MET A 36 1.36 -4.94 -7.42
CA MET A 36 1.59 -6.26 -6.85
C MET A 36 1.93 -7.29 -7.92
N GLN A 37 1.26 -7.26 -9.07
CA GLN A 37 1.55 -8.14 -10.20
C GLN A 37 2.99 -8.00 -10.65
N THR A 38 3.45 -6.76 -10.84
CA THR A 38 4.82 -6.48 -11.27
C THR A 38 5.86 -6.98 -10.26
N GLN A 39 5.60 -6.80 -8.96
CA GLN A 39 6.54 -7.30 -7.94
C GLN A 39 6.47 -8.84 -7.79
N THR A 40 5.32 -9.46 -8.02
CA THR A 40 5.19 -10.93 -8.06
C THR A 40 5.87 -11.54 -9.30
N GLU A 41 5.76 -10.90 -10.47
CA GLU A 41 6.54 -11.26 -11.68
C GLU A 41 8.04 -11.27 -11.35
N SER A 42 8.51 -10.24 -10.64
CA SER A 42 9.90 -10.15 -10.22
C SER A 42 10.30 -11.24 -9.22
N ALA A 43 9.39 -11.65 -8.34
CA ALA A 43 9.60 -12.79 -7.44
C ALA A 43 9.76 -14.11 -8.22
N VAL A 44 8.96 -14.32 -9.27
CA VAL A 44 9.06 -15.50 -10.14
C VAL A 44 10.40 -15.51 -10.89
N ASN A 45 10.82 -14.37 -11.44
CA ASN A 45 12.13 -14.24 -12.11
C ASN A 45 13.30 -14.51 -11.16
N LEU A 46 13.20 -14.07 -9.91
CA LEU A 46 14.18 -14.37 -8.88
C LEU A 46 14.29 -15.87 -8.62
N LEU A 47 13.16 -16.58 -8.51
CA LEU A 47 13.13 -18.04 -8.33
C LEU A 47 13.71 -18.80 -9.53
N ARG A 48 13.67 -18.21 -10.73
CA ARG A 48 14.26 -18.76 -11.96
C ARG A 48 15.74 -18.41 -12.15
N GLY A 49 16.35 -17.67 -11.22
CA GLY A 49 17.76 -17.29 -11.31
C GLY A 49 18.04 -16.05 -12.16
N HIS A 50 17.01 -15.30 -12.57
CA HIS A 50 17.16 -14.04 -13.34
C HIS A 50 17.28 -12.80 -12.45
N GLY A 51 17.43 -12.99 -11.13
CA GLY A 51 17.48 -11.91 -10.15
C GLY A 51 16.15 -11.19 -9.95
N VAL A 52 16.18 -10.06 -9.24
CA VAL A 52 15.00 -9.20 -9.01
C VAL A 52 14.79 -8.34 -10.26
N SER A 53 14.14 -8.91 -11.27
CA SER A 53 14.01 -8.32 -12.60
C SER A 53 12.60 -8.48 -13.17
N LEU A 54 12.31 -7.79 -14.26
CA LEU A 54 11.10 -7.88 -15.05
C LEU A 54 11.45 -8.36 -16.45
N ALA A 55 10.66 -9.27 -17.00
CA ALA A 55 10.92 -9.81 -18.32
C ALA A 55 10.38 -8.86 -19.39
N ARG A 56 11.17 -8.58 -20.43
CA ARG A 56 10.84 -7.70 -21.55
C ARG A 56 11.23 -8.36 -22.87
N ALA A 57 10.52 -7.98 -23.93
CA ALA A 57 10.88 -8.43 -25.27
C ALA A 57 12.14 -7.70 -25.73
N ASN A 58 13.05 -8.44 -26.36
CA ASN A 58 14.13 -7.84 -27.11
C ASN A 58 13.65 -7.57 -28.54
N TRP A 59 13.50 -6.31 -28.90
CA TRP A 59 13.07 -5.91 -30.23
C TRP A 59 14.10 -6.26 -31.33
N GLN A 60 15.35 -6.53 -30.95
CA GLN A 60 16.40 -6.96 -31.89
C GLN A 60 16.36 -8.47 -32.17
N ASP A 61 15.85 -9.26 -31.22
CA ASP A 61 15.67 -10.70 -31.33
C ASP A 61 14.59 -11.17 -30.36
N LEU A 62 13.38 -11.33 -30.88
CA LEU A 62 12.22 -11.70 -30.10
C LEU A 62 12.38 -13.04 -29.39
N SER A 63 13.33 -13.90 -29.77
CA SER A 63 13.58 -15.18 -29.10
C SER A 63 14.39 -15.07 -27.81
N VAL A 64 15.01 -13.92 -27.55
CA VAL A 64 15.89 -13.70 -26.39
C VAL A 64 15.26 -12.66 -25.47
N PRO A 65 14.66 -13.05 -24.33
CA PRO A 65 14.10 -12.08 -23.39
C PRO A 65 15.21 -11.20 -22.77
N ILE A 66 14.91 -9.92 -22.54
CA ILE A 66 15.74 -9.03 -21.72
C ILE A 66 15.14 -8.99 -20.32
N PHE A 67 16.00 -9.10 -19.32
CA PHE A 67 15.62 -8.98 -17.91
C PHE A 67 16.05 -7.63 -17.37
N GLU A 68 15.09 -6.72 -17.24
CA GLU A 68 15.33 -5.39 -16.70
C GLU A 68 15.23 -5.42 -15.17
N PRO A 69 16.17 -4.81 -14.43
CA PRO A 69 16.08 -4.72 -12.97
C PRO A 69 14.78 -4.08 -12.47
N LEU A 70 14.19 -4.61 -11.39
CA LEU A 70 13.04 -3.99 -10.73
C LEU A 70 13.48 -2.70 -10.02
N ASN A 71 13.32 -1.57 -10.70
CA ASN A 71 13.86 -0.28 -10.26
C ASN A 71 12.80 0.69 -9.72
N LEU A 72 11.52 0.41 -9.94
CA LEU A 72 10.39 1.24 -9.48
C LEU A 72 9.93 0.88 -8.06
N TRP A 73 10.32 -0.29 -7.55
CA TRP A 73 9.98 -0.76 -6.21
C TRP A 73 11.22 -1.26 -5.49
N PRO A 74 11.27 -1.13 -4.15
CA PRO A 74 12.23 -1.86 -3.35
C PRO A 74 12.08 -3.38 -3.54
N PRO A 75 13.18 -4.16 -3.41
CA PRO A 75 13.17 -5.59 -3.70
C PRO A 75 12.51 -6.44 -2.60
N GLY A 76 12.23 -5.88 -1.41
CA GLY A 76 11.81 -6.66 -0.25
C GLY A 76 10.48 -7.38 -0.42
N TYR A 77 9.53 -6.82 -1.17
CA TYR A 77 8.29 -7.54 -1.47
C TYR A 77 8.54 -8.71 -2.42
N ALA A 78 9.36 -8.52 -3.46
CA ALA A 78 9.72 -9.60 -4.38
C ALA A 78 10.46 -10.73 -3.64
N TRP A 79 11.36 -10.40 -2.70
CA TRP A 79 12.03 -11.39 -1.84
C TRP A 79 11.05 -12.15 -0.95
N LEU A 80 10.16 -11.44 -0.27
CA LEU A 80 9.14 -12.06 0.58
C LEU A 80 8.21 -12.95 -0.25
N MET A 81 7.75 -12.46 -1.40
CA MET A 81 6.88 -13.21 -2.30
C MET A 81 7.58 -14.45 -2.86
N ALA A 82 8.86 -14.36 -3.24
CA ALA A 82 9.63 -15.51 -3.70
C ALA A 82 9.75 -16.59 -2.61
N ALA A 83 9.97 -16.17 -1.35
CA ALA A 83 9.98 -17.09 -0.23
C ALA A 83 8.62 -17.78 -0.04
N LEU A 84 7.52 -17.03 -0.10
CA LEU A 84 6.17 -17.60 0.03
C LEU A 84 5.82 -18.54 -1.13
N LEU A 85 6.17 -18.17 -2.36
CA LEU A 85 5.97 -19.01 -3.54
C LEU A 85 6.75 -20.32 -3.47
N ARG A 86 7.95 -20.29 -2.86
CA ARG A 86 8.80 -21.47 -2.70
C ARG A 86 8.38 -22.36 -1.54
N TRP A 87 8.01 -21.77 -0.39
CA TRP A 87 7.87 -22.50 0.87
C TRP A 87 6.43 -22.68 1.36
N VAL A 88 5.49 -21.84 0.91
CA VAL A 88 4.08 -21.89 1.36
C VAL A 88 3.19 -22.48 0.28
N SER A 89 3.19 -21.91 -0.92
CA SER A 89 2.43 -22.43 -2.05
C SER A 89 2.93 -21.85 -3.36
N PRO A 90 3.09 -22.64 -4.43
CA PRO A 90 3.39 -22.13 -5.77
C PRO A 90 2.25 -21.29 -6.37
N GLU A 91 1.06 -21.32 -5.74
CA GLU A 91 -0.07 -20.48 -6.12
C GLU A 91 0.10 -19.06 -5.60
N PHE A 92 0.30 -18.11 -6.52
CA PHE A 92 0.50 -16.70 -6.22
C PHE A 92 -0.65 -16.06 -5.45
N LEU A 93 -1.89 -16.54 -5.62
CA LEU A 93 -3.06 -16.05 -4.88
C LEU A 93 -2.93 -16.35 -3.40
N VAL A 94 -2.51 -17.57 -3.05
CA VAL A 94 -2.29 -17.99 -1.67
C VAL A 94 -1.14 -17.19 -1.06
N ALA A 95 -0.03 -17.05 -1.79
CA ALA A 95 1.12 -16.24 -1.34
C ALA A 95 0.76 -14.75 -1.16
N THR A 96 -0.07 -14.21 -2.05
CA THR A 96 -0.60 -12.85 -1.97
C THR A 96 -1.53 -12.68 -0.76
N GLN A 97 -2.42 -13.63 -0.51
CA GLN A 97 -3.31 -13.57 0.64
C GLN A 97 -2.49 -13.66 1.94
N ALA A 98 -1.50 -14.55 1.99
CA ALA A 98 -0.59 -14.69 3.13
C ALA A 98 0.19 -13.39 3.43
N THR A 99 0.64 -12.66 2.40
CA THR A 99 1.29 -11.35 2.59
C THR A 99 0.34 -10.32 3.17
N HIS A 100 -0.90 -10.22 2.68
CA HIS A 100 -1.91 -9.32 3.25
C HIS A 100 -2.21 -9.65 4.71
N TRP A 101 -2.38 -10.93 5.01
CA TRP A 101 -2.60 -11.40 6.37
C TRP A 101 -1.47 -11.02 7.32
N ALA A 102 -0.22 -11.26 6.90
CA ALA A 102 0.95 -10.89 7.67
C ALA A 102 1.00 -9.38 7.91
N GLY A 103 0.70 -8.57 6.89
CA GLY A 103 0.63 -7.11 6.98
C GLY A 103 -0.47 -6.62 7.92
N LEU A 104 -1.70 -7.13 7.78
CA LEU A 104 -2.85 -6.76 8.61
C LEU A 104 -2.61 -7.14 10.07
N LEU A 105 -2.20 -8.38 10.33
CA LEU A 105 -1.90 -8.85 11.68
C LEU A 105 -0.75 -8.05 12.27
N GLY A 106 0.32 -7.83 11.51
CA GLY A 106 1.47 -7.01 11.91
C GLY A 106 1.06 -5.58 12.28
N LEU A 107 0.20 -4.94 11.48
CA LEU A 107 -0.29 -3.59 11.71
C LEU A 107 -1.13 -3.51 12.99
N LEU A 108 -2.10 -4.42 13.16
CA LEU A 108 -2.94 -4.44 14.34
C LEU A 108 -2.13 -4.76 15.60
N LEU A 109 -1.16 -5.69 15.52
CA LEU A 109 -0.23 -5.98 16.63
C LEU A 109 0.62 -4.76 16.97
N ALA A 110 1.16 -4.05 15.98
CA ALA A 110 1.91 -2.83 16.19
C ALA A 110 1.08 -1.81 16.98
N TRP A 111 -0.18 -1.61 16.60
CA TRP A 111 -1.10 -0.73 17.32
C TRP A 111 -1.44 -1.22 18.72
N TRP A 112 -1.59 -2.54 18.93
CA TRP A 112 -1.76 -3.11 20.26
C TRP A 112 -0.59 -2.73 21.19
N TYR A 113 0.63 -2.88 20.68
CA TYR A 113 1.84 -2.51 21.41
C TYR A 113 1.97 -0.99 21.60
N LEU A 114 1.50 -0.20 20.65
CA LEU A 114 1.51 1.26 20.71
C LEU A 114 0.50 1.80 21.74
N LEU A 115 -0.66 1.16 21.90
CA LEU A 115 -1.68 1.53 22.91
C LEU A 115 -1.33 1.03 24.32
N LYS A 116 -0.54 -0.04 24.46
CA LYS A 116 -0.21 -0.67 25.75
C LYS A 116 0.36 0.32 26.81
N PRO A 117 1.28 1.25 26.51
CA PRO A 117 1.76 2.23 27.48
C PRO A 117 0.69 3.22 27.96
N LEU A 118 -0.37 3.42 27.17
CA LEU A 118 -1.50 4.32 27.45
C LEU A 118 -2.61 3.65 28.28
N ARG A 119 -2.52 2.36 28.62
CA ARG A 119 -3.59 1.62 29.32
C ARG A 119 -4.15 2.29 30.58
N ARG A 120 -3.33 3.07 31.30
CA ARG A 120 -3.74 3.79 32.53
C ARG A 120 -4.32 5.17 32.24
N ASP A 121 -4.05 5.69 31.05
CA ASP A 121 -4.47 7.00 30.57
C ASP A 121 -5.75 6.94 29.75
N LEU A 122 -6.26 5.74 29.45
CA LEU A 122 -7.46 5.49 28.64
C LEU A 122 -8.58 4.87 29.48
N VAL A 123 -9.82 5.04 29.02
CA VAL A 123 -10.94 4.24 29.52
C VAL A 123 -10.70 2.77 29.24
N PRO A 124 -11.25 1.87 30.07
CA PRO A 124 -11.11 0.47 29.85
C PRO A 124 -11.50 0.06 28.42
N TYR A 125 -12.73 0.13 28.00
CA TYR A 125 -13.07 -0.40 26.68
C TYR A 125 -12.38 0.35 25.49
N ALA A 126 -11.47 1.31 25.70
CA ALA A 126 -10.80 2.07 24.65
C ALA A 126 -10.05 1.22 23.61
N PRO A 127 -9.13 0.29 23.95
CA PRO A 127 -8.46 -0.49 22.92
C PRO A 127 -9.48 -1.32 22.12
N ALA A 128 -10.46 -1.93 22.79
CA ALA A 128 -11.55 -2.64 22.14
C ALA A 128 -12.32 -1.73 21.16
N LEU A 129 -12.73 -0.53 21.58
CA LEU A 129 -13.42 0.43 20.70
C LEU A 129 -12.55 0.86 19.51
N ILE A 130 -11.25 1.07 19.72
CA ILE A 130 -10.32 1.44 18.64
C ILE A 130 -10.21 0.29 17.62
N PHE A 131 -10.03 -0.95 18.08
CA PHE A 131 -9.94 -2.11 17.20
C PHE A 131 -11.25 -2.39 16.49
N LEU A 132 -12.39 -2.30 17.17
CA LEU A 132 -13.71 -2.44 16.52
C LEU A 132 -13.94 -1.34 15.49
N PHE A 133 -13.59 -0.09 15.83
CA PHE A 133 -13.69 1.02 14.89
C PHE A 133 -12.87 0.74 13.63
N TRP A 134 -11.60 0.32 13.79
CA TRP A 134 -10.75 -0.07 12.68
C TRP A 134 -11.06 -1.44 12.08
N GLY A 135 -11.90 -2.28 12.67
CA GLY A 135 -12.37 -3.52 12.04
C GLY A 135 -13.58 -3.28 11.12
N LEU A 136 -14.40 -2.30 11.49
CA LEU A 136 -15.67 -1.99 10.84
C LEU A 136 -15.59 -0.84 9.84
N SER A 137 -14.75 0.17 10.08
CA SER A 137 -14.61 1.34 9.20
C SER A 137 -14.16 0.91 7.79
N ASN A 138 -14.42 1.64 6.71
CA ASN A 138 -13.74 1.37 5.43
C ASN A 138 -12.46 2.23 5.27
N ALA A 139 -12.44 3.40 5.89
CA ALA A 139 -11.24 4.23 6.00
C ALA A 139 -10.41 3.84 7.25
N PRO A 140 -9.07 3.84 7.18
CA PRO A 140 -8.23 4.08 6.00
C PRO A 140 -7.91 2.81 5.19
N PHE A 141 -8.54 1.68 5.48
CA PHE A 141 -8.10 0.37 5.01
C PHE A 141 -8.44 0.04 3.55
N HIS A 142 -9.40 0.73 2.93
CA HIS A 142 -9.79 0.49 1.53
C HIS A 142 -8.67 0.66 0.48
N LEU A 143 -7.52 1.23 0.87
CA LEU A 143 -6.34 1.43 0.02
C LEU A 143 -5.08 0.72 0.56
N LEU A 144 -5.22 -0.09 1.60
CA LEU A 144 -4.12 -0.73 2.34
C LEU A 144 -3.93 -2.17 1.86
N PHE A 145 -3.30 -2.34 0.70
CA PHE A 145 -3.00 -3.66 0.12
C PHE A 145 -1.51 -3.82 -0.24
N GLY A 146 -1.07 -5.07 -0.36
CA GLY A 146 0.29 -5.42 -0.78
C GLY A 146 1.40 -4.74 0.04
N THR A 147 2.27 -4.00 -0.65
CA THR A 147 3.43 -3.33 -0.03
C THR A 147 3.06 -2.20 0.91
N ASP A 148 1.95 -1.49 0.65
CA ASP A 148 1.49 -0.39 1.50
C ASP A 148 1.20 -0.88 2.93
N LEU A 149 0.47 -1.99 3.02
CA LEU A 149 0.08 -2.59 4.29
C LEU A 149 1.28 -3.11 5.08
N LEU A 150 2.17 -3.86 4.42
CA LEU A 150 3.38 -4.38 5.05
C LEU A 150 4.32 -3.25 5.50
N ALA A 151 4.54 -2.24 4.65
CA ALA A 151 5.41 -1.12 4.99
C ALA A 151 4.86 -0.32 6.17
N LEU A 152 3.55 -0.06 6.18
CA LEU A 152 2.88 0.60 7.29
C LEU A 152 2.91 -0.22 8.58
N ALA A 153 2.76 -1.54 8.50
CA ALA A 153 2.89 -2.43 9.65
C ALA A 153 4.30 -2.36 10.26
N CYS A 154 5.34 -2.46 9.43
CA CYS A 154 6.72 -2.34 9.85
C CYS A 154 7.02 -0.97 10.47
N TYR A 155 6.64 0.12 9.80
CA TYR A 155 6.83 1.48 10.31
C TYR A 155 6.11 1.71 11.64
N THR A 156 4.84 1.33 11.73
CA THR A 156 4.05 1.44 12.97
C THR A 156 4.62 0.58 14.08
N GLY A 157 5.18 -0.59 13.76
CA GLY A 157 5.90 -1.43 14.71
C GLY A 157 7.14 -0.70 15.27
N GLY A 158 7.94 -0.08 14.40
CA GLY A 158 9.05 0.78 14.80
C GLY A 158 8.59 1.93 15.71
N LEU A 159 7.51 2.62 15.34
CA LEU A 159 6.89 3.69 16.14
C LEU A 159 6.40 3.19 17.51
N ALA A 160 5.84 1.98 17.58
CA ALA A 160 5.39 1.36 18.84
C ALA A 160 6.57 1.06 19.76
N VAL A 161 7.69 0.57 19.21
CA VAL A 161 8.92 0.32 19.96
C VAL A 161 9.51 1.64 20.46
N LEU A 162 9.60 2.67 19.61
CA LEU A 162 10.02 4.02 19.98
C LEU A 162 9.18 4.56 21.14
N PHE A 163 7.85 4.51 21.01
CA PHE A 163 6.95 4.97 22.05
C PHE A 163 7.13 4.19 23.36
N GLY A 164 7.34 2.88 23.29
CA GLY A 164 7.66 2.04 24.43
C GLY A 164 8.97 2.46 25.11
N LEU A 165 10.03 2.75 24.35
CA LEU A 165 11.32 3.21 24.88
C LEU A 165 11.19 4.56 25.60
N LEU A 166 10.46 5.51 25.00
CA LEU A 166 10.25 6.84 25.56
C LEU A 166 9.32 6.85 26.79
N THR A 167 8.40 5.89 26.92
CA THR A 167 7.42 5.90 28.03
C THR A 167 7.77 5.01 29.22
N ARG A 168 8.85 4.20 29.13
CA ARG A 168 9.37 3.37 30.23
C ARG A 168 9.80 4.22 31.45
N PRO A 169 9.61 3.77 32.70
CA PRO A 169 10.12 4.51 33.87
C PRO A 169 11.66 4.55 33.90
N ALA A 170 12.27 5.70 34.21
CA ALA A 170 13.72 5.92 34.19
C ALA A 170 14.52 5.08 35.22
N GLY A 171 13.86 4.57 36.26
CA GLY A 171 14.48 3.83 37.37
C GLY A 171 14.52 2.30 37.23
N ARG A 172 13.82 1.69 36.26
CA ARG A 172 13.87 0.23 36.09
C ARG A 172 15.15 -0.18 35.34
N ARG A 173 16.23 -0.41 36.10
CA ARG A 173 17.48 -1.02 35.63
C ARG A 173 17.21 -2.46 35.17
N ARG A 174 16.76 -2.65 33.94
CA ARG A 174 17.15 -3.85 33.18
C ARG A 174 18.41 -3.45 32.40
N LYS A 175 19.49 -4.22 32.51
CA LYS A 175 20.81 -3.82 32.00
C LYS A 175 20.87 -3.63 30.46
N TRP A 176 19.94 -4.19 29.67
CA TRP A 176 20.05 -4.25 28.19
C TRP A 176 18.80 -3.98 27.30
N PRO A 177 17.60 -3.60 27.79
CA PRO A 177 16.38 -3.56 26.96
C PRO A 177 16.24 -2.27 26.12
N GLY A 178 17.15 -1.30 26.30
CA GLY A 178 17.19 -0.05 25.53
C GLY A 178 17.88 -0.23 24.19
N PHE A 179 19.03 -0.90 24.18
CA PHE A 179 19.83 -1.11 22.97
C PHE A 179 19.11 -2.04 21.98
N GLY A 180 18.74 -3.26 22.41
CA GLY A 180 18.00 -4.19 21.55
C GLY A 180 16.66 -3.63 21.07
N GLY A 181 15.99 -2.81 21.89
CA GLY A 181 14.78 -2.11 21.47
C GLY A 181 15.05 -1.06 20.38
N ALA A 182 16.12 -0.27 20.50
CA ALA A 182 16.49 0.72 19.49
C ALA A 182 16.93 0.06 18.18
N LEU A 183 17.66 -1.05 18.24
CA LEU A 183 18.01 -1.85 17.04
C LEU A 183 16.77 -2.46 16.39
N LEU A 184 15.85 -3.04 17.17
CA LEU A 184 14.58 -3.56 16.64
C LEU A 184 13.75 -2.45 15.97
N MET A 185 13.69 -1.26 16.57
CA MET A 185 13.01 -0.10 15.98
C MET A 185 13.60 0.26 14.62
N SER A 186 14.92 0.33 14.49
CA SER A 186 15.58 0.58 13.21
C SER A 186 15.43 -0.56 12.22
N GLY A 187 15.47 -1.83 12.67
CA GLY A 187 15.22 -2.99 11.82
C GLY A 187 13.80 -3.00 11.23
N LEU A 188 12.80 -2.62 12.03
CA LEU A 188 11.42 -2.44 11.56
C LEU A 188 11.29 -1.22 10.63
N GLY A 189 11.96 -0.10 10.94
CA GLY A 189 12.03 1.05 10.04
C GLY A 189 12.66 0.71 8.68
N PHE A 190 13.74 -0.08 8.69
CA PHE A 190 14.36 -0.61 7.48
C PHE A 190 13.45 -1.59 6.74
N GLY A 191 12.70 -2.43 7.46
CA GLY A 191 11.66 -3.29 6.87
C GLY A 191 10.64 -2.48 6.07
N ALA A 192 10.21 -1.32 6.57
CA ALA A 192 9.32 -0.43 5.81
C ALA A 192 10.00 0.11 4.54
N CYS A 193 11.28 0.47 4.62
CA CYS A 193 12.09 0.93 3.48
C CYS A 193 12.26 -0.16 2.41
N LEU A 194 12.49 -1.40 2.83
CA LEU A 194 12.60 -2.57 1.96
C LEU A 194 11.32 -2.89 1.20
N LEU A 195 10.18 -2.36 1.64
CA LEU A 195 8.88 -2.61 1.02
C LEU A 195 8.39 -1.41 0.21
N ARG A 196 8.72 -0.18 0.62
CA ARG A 196 8.30 1.04 -0.08
C ARG A 196 9.26 2.21 0.14
N PHE A 197 9.75 2.81 -0.95
CA PHE A 197 10.68 3.95 -0.92
C PHE A 197 10.16 5.17 -0.16
N ALA A 198 8.84 5.41 -0.19
CA ALA A 198 8.19 6.53 0.50
C ALA A 198 8.47 6.56 2.01
N TYR A 199 8.87 5.43 2.60
CA TYR A 199 9.15 5.34 4.03
C TYR A 199 10.59 5.71 4.42
N TYR A 200 11.50 6.01 3.48
CA TYR A 200 12.90 6.32 3.82
C TYR A 200 13.01 7.51 4.81
N PRO A 201 12.39 8.67 4.54
CA PRO A 201 12.48 9.80 5.48
C PRO A 201 11.74 9.51 6.79
N LEU A 202 10.60 8.80 6.72
CA LEU A 202 9.81 8.43 7.89
C LEU A 202 10.60 7.49 8.82
N ALA A 203 11.29 6.50 8.27
CA ALA A 203 12.08 5.55 9.02
C ALA A 203 13.24 6.25 9.75
N LEU A 204 13.93 7.20 9.10
CA LEU A 204 14.99 8.00 9.71
C LEU A 204 14.48 8.87 10.86
N ALA A 205 13.23 9.33 10.81
CA ALA A 205 12.63 10.09 11.90
C ALA A 205 12.53 9.29 13.21
N LEU A 206 12.51 7.95 13.17
CA LEU A 206 12.43 7.11 14.37
C LEU A 206 13.68 7.24 15.27
N PRO A 207 14.89 6.91 14.82
CA PRO A 207 16.10 7.08 15.63
C PRO A 207 16.43 8.55 15.88
N LEU A 208 16.09 9.48 14.97
CA LEU A 208 16.27 10.91 15.21
C LEU A 208 15.37 11.42 16.36
N ALA A 209 14.10 11.00 16.40
CA ALA A 209 13.23 11.30 17.53
C ALA A 209 13.77 10.66 18.83
N LEU A 210 14.25 9.42 18.78
CA LEU A 210 14.87 8.78 19.96
C LEU A 210 16.11 9.55 20.43
N LEU A 211 16.93 10.04 19.51
CA LEU A 211 18.15 10.81 19.80
C LEU A 211 17.80 12.17 20.41
N LEU A 212 16.88 12.90 19.80
CA LEU A 212 16.40 14.20 20.30
C LEU A 212 15.84 14.06 21.73
N PHE A 213 14.98 13.07 21.95
CA PHE A 213 14.42 12.83 23.28
C PHE A 213 15.46 12.28 24.27
N GLY A 214 16.36 11.43 23.79
CA GLY A 214 17.47 10.89 24.57
C GLY A 214 18.38 11.99 25.07
N TRP A 215 18.79 12.90 24.19
CA TRP A 215 19.69 13.99 24.53
C TRP A 215 19.06 14.94 25.56
N ARG A 216 17.83 15.40 25.30
CA ARG A 216 17.19 16.42 26.15
C ARG A 216 16.76 15.90 27.53
N TRP A 217 16.39 14.63 27.62
CA TRP A 217 15.66 14.13 28.79
C TRP A 217 16.00 12.71 29.24
N ARG A 218 16.62 11.86 28.40
CA ARG A 218 17.01 10.49 28.75
C ARG A 218 18.40 10.15 28.21
N PRO A 219 19.49 10.71 28.78
CA PRO A 219 20.84 10.57 28.23
C PRO A 219 21.28 9.12 28.00
N ARG A 220 20.77 8.17 28.79
CA ARG A 220 20.99 6.72 28.62
C ARG A 220 20.49 6.15 27.28
N LEU A 221 19.56 6.83 26.60
CA LEU A 221 19.05 6.44 25.28
C LEU A 221 19.85 7.03 24.11
N VAL A 222 20.78 7.97 24.36
CA VAL A 222 21.59 8.60 23.31
C VAL A 222 22.45 7.56 22.58
N ARG A 223 23.21 6.73 23.32
CA ARG A 223 24.04 5.68 22.71
C ARG A 223 23.21 4.66 21.91
N PRO A 224 22.10 4.09 22.45
CA PRO A 224 21.17 3.29 21.65
C PRO A 224 20.63 4.00 20.41
N ALA A 225 20.29 5.29 20.51
CA ALA A 225 19.76 6.05 19.39
C ALA A 225 20.78 6.24 18.27
N LEU A 226 22.03 6.56 18.62
CA LEU A 226 23.14 6.66 17.67
C LEU A 226 23.41 5.31 16.99
N ALA A 227 23.47 4.22 17.76
CA ALA A 227 23.65 2.89 17.19
C ALA A 227 22.50 2.51 16.24
N ALA A 228 21.26 2.82 16.62
CA ALA A 228 20.08 2.61 15.78
C ALA A 228 20.09 3.47 14.50
N LEU A 229 20.53 4.72 14.59
CA LEU A 229 20.69 5.62 13.44
C LEU A 229 21.76 5.11 12.48
N LEU A 230 22.94 4.73 13.00
CA LEU A 230 24.04 4.18 12.21
C LEU A 230 23.64 2.86 11.54
N LEU A 231 22.96 1.96 12.26
CA LEU A 231 22.43 0.73 11.67
C LEU A 231 21.45 1.04 10.53
N LEU A 232 20.47 1.91 10.76
CA LEU A 232 19.47 2.23 9.73
C LEU A 232 20.13 2.89 8.51
N ALA A 233 21.05 3.83 8.73
CA ALA A 233 21.80 4.49 7.66
C ALA A 233 22.64 3.48 6.86
N GLY A 234 23.34 2.56 7.54
CA GLY A 234 24.11 1.50 6.90
C GLY A 234 23.23 0.54 6.09
N LEU A 235 22.07 0.15 6.61
CA LEU A 235 21.12 -0.73 5.91
C LEU A 235 20.49 -0.05 4.69
N ILE A 236 20.04 1.21 4.81
CA ILE A 236 19.52 1.99 3.69
C ILE A 236 20.63 2.23 2.65
N GLY A 237 21.83 2.60 3.09
CA GLY A 237 22.99 2.78 2.21
C GLY A 237 23.37 1.51 1.46
N GLY A 238 23.36 0.35 2.14
CA GLY A 238 23.58 -0.95 1.52
C GLY A 238 22.49 -1.31 0.50
N LEU A 239 21.22 -1.02 0.81
CA LEU A 239 20.11 -1.20 -0.13
C LEU A 239 20.24 -0.30 -1.37
N LEU A 240 20.61 0.97 -1.18
CA LEU A 240 20.84 1.90 -2.28
C LEU A 240 22.05 1.49 -3.13
N LEU A 241 23.14 1.02 -2.53
CA LEU A 241 24.30 0.49 -3.25
C LEU A 241 23.93 -0.77 -4.04
N TYR A 242 23.16 -1.68 -3.44
CA TYR A 242 22.61 -2.84 -4.15
C TYR A 242 21.79 -2.41 -5.36
N GLN A 243 20.89 -1.45 -5.19
CA GLN A 243 20.08 -0.93 -6.30
C GLN A 243 20.92 -0.26 -7.38
N ALA A 244 21.91 0.56 -7.01
CA ALA A 244 22.79 1.18 -7.97
C ALA A 244 23.58 0.14 -8.79
N ARG A 245 24.05 -0.95 -8.15
CA ARG A 245 24.77 -2.03 -8.83
C ARG A 245 23.89 -2.88 -9.72
N VAL A 246 22.67 -3.22 -9.26
CA VAL A 246 21.78 -4.13 -9.99
C VAL A 246 21.00 -3.39 -11.08
N ALA A 247 20.50 -2.19 -10.79
CA ALA A 247 19.68 -1.41 -11.70
C ALA A 247 20.46 -0.46 -12.62
N GLY A 248 21.78 -0.33 -12.43
CA GLY A 248 22.63 0.61 -13.18
C GLY A 248 22.40 2.09 -12.81
N ASP A 249 21.36 2.40 -12.04
CA ASP A 249 21.03 3.72 -11.52
C ASP A 249 20.09 3.63 -10.31
N ALA A 250 20.09 4.66 -9.46
CA ALA A 250 19.02 4.90 -8.47
C ALA A 250 17.75 5.45 -9.16
N TYR A 251 17.24 4.72 -10.15
CA TYR A 251 16.31 5.18 -11.19
C TYR A 251 15.04 5.90 -10.69
N TYR A 252 14.49 5.48 -9.54
CA TYR A 252 13.30 6.11 -8.94
C TYR A 252 13.58 7.53 -8.41
N LEU A 253 14.80 7.82 -7.97
CA LEU A 253 15.19 9.15 -7.48
C LEU A 253 15.57 10.10 -8.62
N THR A 254 16.00 9.57 -9.77
CA THR A 254 16.69 10.37 -10.80
C THR A 254 16.03 10.41 -12.17
N LYS A 255 15.31 9.38 -12.63
CA LYS A 255 14.94 9.24 -14.07
C LYS A 255 13.48 8.92 -14.39
N PHE A 256 12.75 8.17 -13.55
CA PHE A 256 11.42 7.70 -13.93
C PHE A 256 10.41 8.84 -14.21
N TYR A 257 10.37 9.85 -13.35
CA TYR A 257 9.44 10.97 -13.50
C TYR A 257 9.89 12.00 -14.56
N THR A 258 11.13 11.92 -15.00
CA THR A 258 11.66 12.79 -16.07
C THR A 258 11.55 12.16 -17.46
N GLN A 259 11.22 10.86 -17.56
CA GLN A 259 11.23 10.09 -18.81
C GLN A 259 9.87 9.49 -19.20
N LEU A 260 8.75 9.90 -18.58
CA LEU A 260 7.42 9.62 -19.14
C LEU A 260 7.28 10.39 -20.46
N ARG A 261 7.70 9.71 -21.54
CA ARG A 261 7.95 10.14 -22.94
C ARG A 261 6.84 10.91 -23.67
N THR A 262 5.75 11.30 -23.00
CA THR A 262 4.67 12.07 -23.61
C THR A 262 4.90 13.58 -23.59
N GLU A 263 5.89 14.07 -22.84
CA GLU A 263 6.26 15.48 -22.84
C GLU A 263 7.72 15.65 -23.31
N PRO A 264 8.04 16.73 -24.04
CA PRO A 264 9.41 17.00 -24.49
C PRO A 264 10.36 17.03 -23.28
N ALA A 265 11.63 16.65 -23.47
CA ALA A 265 12.64 16.58 -22.40
C ALA A 265 12.80 17.90 -21.61
N SER A 266 12.33 19.02 -22.16
CA SER A 266 12.25 20.35 -21.54
C SER A 266 11.14 20.51 -20.49
N ALA A 267 10.16 19.59 -20.38
CA ALA A 267 9.03 19.67 -19.44
C ALA A 267 9.27 18.90 -18.12
N ALA A 268 10.22 17.96 -18.13
CA ALA A 268 10.68 17.22 -16.96
C ALA A 268 11.66 18.01 -16.07
N VAL A 269 11.60 19.34 -16.08
CA VAL A 269 12.50 20.18 -15.30
C VAL A 269 11.94 20.30 -13.89
N LEU A 270 12.81 20.10 -12.89
CA LEU A 270 12.48 20.41 -11.52
C LEU A 270 12.01 21.87 -11.46
N GLY A 271 10.77 22.11 -11.04
CA GLY A 271 10.10 23.42 -11.07
C GLY A 271 9.52 23.83 -9.73
N LEU A 272 8.74 24.92 -9.71
CA LEU A 272 7.90 25.30 -8.57
C LEU A 272 6.43 25.17 -8.99
N TYR A 273 5.85 24.00 -8.72
CA TYR A 273 4.49 23.63 -9.10
C TYR A 273 3.51 23.80 -7.93
N TRP A 274 3.42 25.01 -7.36
CA TRP A 274 2.57 25.28 -6.20
C TRP A 274 1.10 24.91 -6.42
N HIS A 275 0.61 25.01 -7.67
CA HIS A 275 -0.77 24.68 -8.03
C HIS A 275 -1.10 23.18 -7.84
N HIS A 276 -0.10 22.30 -7.77
CA HIS A 276 -0.32 20.90 -7.41
C HIS A 276 -0.92 20.74 -6.00
N LEU A 277 -0.67 21.69 -5.10
CA LEU A 277 -1.25 21.67 -3.75
C LEU A 277 -2.78 21.87 -3.75
N LEU A 278 -3.38 22.32 -4.85
CA LEU A 278 -4.84 22.35 -5.01
C LEU A 278 -5.45 20.94 -5.15
N GLN A 279 -4.63 19.94 -5.47
CA GLN A 279 -5.04 18.54 -5.58
C GLN A 279 -4.83 17.75 -4.28
N PHE A 280 -4.52 18.45 -3.18
CA PHE A 280 -4.21 17.81 -1.91
C PHE A 280 -5.38 16.96 -1.42
N ASP A 281 -5.10 15.68 -1.19
CA ASP A 281 -6.08 14.72 -0.69
C ASP A 281 -6.71 15.23 0.61
N PRO A 282 -8.04 15.15 0.81
CA PRO A 282 -8.70 15.66 2.00
C PRO A 282 -8.44 14.76 3.22
N ILE A 283 -7.19 14.77 3.71
CA ILE A 283 -6.67 13.77 4.64
C ILE A 283 -7.45 13.68 5.95
N LEU A 284 -8.00 14.80 6.43
CA LEU A 284 -8.77 14.83 7.68
C LEU A 284 -10.12 14.14 7.49
N TYR A 285 -10.76 14.32 6.33
CA TYR A 285 -11.97 13.59 5.93
C TYR A 285 -11.67 12.10 5.69
N HIS A 286 -10.64 11.78 4.90
CA HIS A 286 -10.23 10.41 4.59
C HIS A 286 -9.71 9.60 5.78
N SER A 287 -9.44 10.26 6.91
CA SER A 287 -9.12 9.57 8.17
C SER A 287 -10.33 8.86 8.79
N PHE A 288 -11.56 9.22 8.39
CA PHE A 288 -12.81 8.70 8.94
C PHE A 288 -13.80 8.21 7.89
N PHE A 289 -13.74 8.74 6.67
CA PHE A 289 -14.68 8.44 5.60
C PHE A 289 -13.92 8.09 4.32
N SER A 290 -14.26 6.99 3.66
CA SER A 290 -13.72 6.68 2.32
C SER A 290 -14.56 7.38 1.24
N ASN A 291 -14.05 7.44 -0.01
CA ASN A 291 -14.77 7.99 -1.18
C ASN A 291 -15.95 7.10 -1.65
N GLU A 292 -16.59 6.36 -0.75
CA GLU A 292 -17.64 5.40 -1.08
C GLU A 292 -18.99 6.06 -1.29
N LEU A 293 -19.16 7.27 -0.76
CA LEU A 293 -20.24 8.14 -1.16
C LEU A 293 -19.95 8.65 -2.58
N ASP A 294 -20.51 7.94 -3.54
CA ASP A 294 -20.53 8.35 -4.95
C ASP A 294 -21.49 9.54 -5.12
N PHE A 295 -21.01 10.72 -4.72
CA PHE A 295 -21.74 11.96 -4.90
C PHE A 295 -21.97 12.28 -6.39
N SER A 296 -21.21 11.69 -7.33
CA SER A 296 -21.30 12.04 -8.76
C SER A 296 -22.68 11.77 -9.37
N ARG A 297 -23.49 10.91 -8.73
CA ARG A 297 -24.86 10.59 -9.13
C ARG A 297 -25.90 11.63 -8.72
N LEU A 298 -25.54 12.59 -7.90
CA LEU A 298 -26.43 13.67 -7.44
C LEU A 298 -26.22 14.91 -8.31
N THR A 299 -27.30 15.60 -8.67
CA THR A 299 -27.27 16.82 -9.50
C THR A 299 -26.32 17.91 -8.95
N HIS A 300 -26.17 18.00 -7.63
CA HIS A 300 -25.24 18.89 -6.95
C HIS A 300 -24.13 18.15 -6.18
N GLY A 301 -23.80 16.94 -6.64
CA GLY A 301 -22.87 16.03 -6.01
C GLY A 301 -21.53 16.61 -5.64
N ALA A 302 -20.89 17.32 -6.59
CA ALA A 302 -19.58 17.93 -6.37
C ALA A 302 -19.60 18.95 -5.22
N TRP A 303 -20.62 19.81 -5.17
CA TRP A 303 -20.79 20.81 -4.11
C TRP A 303 -21.08 20.15 -2.75
N LEU A 304 -21.95 19.13 -2.73
CA LEU A 304 -22.24 18.37 -1.51
C LEU A 304 -20.98 17.67 -0.98
N ARG A 305 -20.19 17.06 -1.87
CA ARG A 305 -18.91 16.43 -1.51
C ARG A 305 -17.93 17.45 -0.94
N ALA A 306 -17.76 18.59 -1.61
CA ALA A 306 -16.87 19.65 -1.14
C ALA A 306 -17.31 20.19 0.23
N GLY A 307 -18.61 20.46 0.40
CA GLY A 307 -19.18 20.89 1.68
C GLY A 307 -18.98 19.88 2.81
N ALA A 308 -19.20 18.59 2.54
CA ALA A 308 -18.96 17.52 3.50
C ALA A 308 -17.48 17.40 3.88
N VAL A 309 -16.59 17.41 2.89
CA VAL A 309 -15.14 17.37 3.07
C VAL A 309 -14.67 18.54 3.93
N LEU A 310 -15.07 19.76 3.61
CA LEU A 310 -14.70 20.97 4.35
C LEU A 310 -15.22 20.93 5.79
N THR A 311 -16.50 20.60 5.96
CA THR A 311 -17.16 20.56 7.29
C THR A 311 -16.51 19.53 8.21
N VAL A 312 -16.31 18.30 7.73
CA VAL A 312 -15.67 17.24 8.50
C VAL A 312 -14.21 17.59 8.79
N SER A 313 -13.47 18.08 7.79
CA SER A 313 -12.06 18.43 7.97
C SER A 313 -11.90 19.54 9.00
N ALA A 314 -12.73 20.58 8.94
CA ALA A 314 -12.75 21.66 9.92
C ALA A 314 -13.11 21.15 11.32
N LEU A 315 -14.12 20.27 11.43
CA LEU A 315 -14.50 19.65 12.70
C LEU A 315 -13.35 18.83 13.29
N VAL A 316 -12.71 17.95 12.51
CA VAL A 316 -11.57 17.14 12.95
C VAL A 316 -10.42 18.04 13.40
N ALA A 317 -10.06 19.05 12.61
CA ALA A 317 -9.01 20.00 12.96
C ALA A 317 -9.31 20.73 14.28
N LEU A 318 -10.54 21.20 14.47
CA LEU A 318 -10.98 21.85 15.69
C LEU A 318 -10.89 20.91 16.90
N LEU A 319 -11.39 19.67 16.78
CA LEU A 319 -11.37 18.67 17.85
C LEU A 319 -9.94 18.31 18.25
N LEU A 320 -9.05 18.09 17.27
CA LEU A 320 -7.64 17.83 17.51
C LEU A 320 -6.97 19.04 18.17
N GLY A 321 -7.15 20.25 17.63
CA GLY A 321 -6.56 21.47 18.17
C GLY A 321 -6.95 21.73 19.62
N LEU A 322 -8.25 21.62 19.95
CA LEU A 322 -8.75 21.77 21.31
C LEU A 322 -8.21 20.69 22.25
N GLY A 323 -8.22 19.43 21.83
CA GLY A 323 -7.76 18.29 22.63
C GLY A 323 -6.25 18.36 22.91
N LEU A 324 -5.44 18.63 21.88
CA LEU A 324 -3.98 18.75 21.98
C LEU A 324 -3.56 19.93 22.84
N ARG A 325 -4.17 21.11 22.65
CA ARG A 325 -3.91 22.30 23.50
C ARG A 325 -4.12 21.99 24.98
N ARG A 326 -5.12 21.17 25.29
CA ARG A 326 -5.45 20.77 26.67
C ARG A 326 -4.52 19.72 27.23
N GLU A 327 -4.15 18.72 26.44
CA GLU A 327 -3.11 17.77 26.83
C GLU A 327 -1.79 18.49 27.13
N TRP A 328 -1.41 19.44 26.28
CA TRP A 328 -0.21 20.26 26.47
C TRP A 328 -0.28 21.09 27.77
N ARG A 329 -1.38 21.84 27.98
CA ARG A 329 -1.60 22.61 29.22
C ARG A 329 -1.60 21.72 30.46
N ALA A 330 -2.21 20.54 30.39
CA ALA A 330 -2.25 19.60 31.51
C ALA A 330 -0.87 19.01 31.82
N ALA A 331 -0.02 18.81 30.81
CA ALA A 331 1.38 18.43 31.01
C ALA A 331 2.17 19.57 31.67
N HIS A 332 2.01 20.80 31.17
CA HIS A 332 2.71 21.98 31.68
C HIS A 332 2.35 22.31 33.14
N ARG A 333 1.05 22.29 33.49
CA ARG A 333 0.57 22.55 34.87
C ARG A 333 1.12 21.59 35.92
N ARG A 334 1.58 20.40 35.53
CA ARG A 334 2.16 19.42 36.46
C ARG A 334 3.64 19.69 36.76
N GLY A 335 4.19 20.82 36.31
CA GLY A 335 5.60 21.17 36.47
C GLY A 335 6.56 20.17 35.80
N ARG A 336 6.05 19.32 34.90
CA ARG A 336 6.84 18.24 34.32
C ARG A 336 7.62 18.77 33.13
N TRP A 337 8.94 18.79 33.28
CA TRP A 337 9.88 18.95 32.17
C TRP A 337 9.79 17.78 31.17
N TRP A 338 9.26 16.63 31.59
CA TRP A 338 9.05 15.45 30.77
C TRP A 338 7.61 15.38 30.22
N PRO A 339 7.40 15.23 28.89
CA PRO A 339 6.06 15.14 28.32
C PRO A 339 5.30 13.90 28.83
N THR A 340 4.00 14.03 29.12
CA THR A 340 3.19 12.87 29.53
C THR A 340 3.13 11.82 28.42
N ARG A 341 2.80 10.56 28.75
CA ARG A 341 2.73 9.49 27.73
C ARG A 341 1.79 9.83 26.58
N ARG A 342 0.65 10.47 26.88
CA ARG A 342 -0.29 10.95 25.86
C ARG A 342 0.30 12.04 24.99
N VAL A 343 1.00 13.01 25.57
CA VAL A 343 1.69 14.05 24.79
C VAL A 343 2.76 13.42 23.89
N VAL A 344 3.58 12.50 24.40
CA VAL A 344 4.56 11.78 23.56
C VAL A 344 3.86 11.03 22.42
N PHE A 345 2.77 10.32 22.69
CA PHE A 345 1.99 9.64 21.65
C PHE A 345 1.52 10.62 20.56
N HIS A 346 0.92 11.74 20.95
CA HIS A 346 0.42 12.74 20.00
C HIS A 346 1.54 13.44 19.23
N LEU A 347 2.70 13.68 19.86
CA LEU A 347 3.88 14.22 19.17
C LEU A 347 4.44 13.24 18.15
N LEU A 348 4.48 11.94 18.47
CA LEU A 348 4.95 10.91 17.55
C LEU A 348 3.98 10.70 16.38
N ALA A 349 2.68 10.53 16.66
CA ALA A 349 1.66 10.35 15.63
C ALA A 349 1.48 11.62 14.76
N GLY A 350 1.38 12.78 15.40
CA GLY A 350 1.26 14.07 14.71
C GLY A 350 2.54 14.43 13.95
N GLY A 351 3.71 14.13 14.50
CA GLY A 351 5.00 14.31 13.83
C GLY A 351 5.15 13.42 12.61
N ALA A 352 4.76 12.15 12.70
CA ALA A 352 4.72 11.24 11.54
C ALA A 352 3.75 11.74 10.47
N ALA A 353 2.57 12.23 10.86
CA ALA A 353 1.57 12.78 9.96
C ALA A 353 2.09 14.04 9.22
N LEU A 354 2.65 15.00 9.97
CA LEU A 354 3.20 16.24 9.41
C LEU A 354 4.41 15.99 8.52
N LEU A 355 5.30 15.08 8.91
CA LEU A 355 6.46 14.73 8.10
C LEU A 355 6.03 14.10 6.77
N CYS A 356 5.08 13.14 6.82
CA CYS A 356 4.54 12.51 5.61
C CYS A 356 3.86 13.54 4.68
N ALA A 357 2.95 14.36 5.22
CA ALA A 357 2.26 15.39 4.43
C ALA A 357 3.23 16.45 3.88
N GLY A 358 4.20 16.89 4.68
CA GLY A 358 5.21 17.86 4.27
C GLY A 358 6.12 17.34 3.17
N LEU A 359 6.53 16.06 3.24
CA LEU A 359 7.31 15.42 2.18
C LEU A 359 6.52 15.33 0.87
N LEU A 360 5.27 14.89 0.92
CA LEU A 360 4.43 14.78 -0.29
C LEU A 360 4.15 16.14 -0.91
N ALA A 361 3.92 17.16 -0.08
CA ALA A 361 3.78 18.55 -0.53
C ALA A 361 5.08 19.05 -1.16
N ALA A 362 6.23 18.86 -0.52
CA ALA A 362 7.53 19.26 -1.05
C ALA A 362 7.84 18.56 -2.39
N MET A 363 7.57 17.25 -2.49
CA MET A 363 7.72 16.51 -3.74
C MET A 363 6.77 17.02 -4.81
N SER A 364 5.49 17.24 -4.49
CA SER A 364 4.52 17.74 -5.48
C SER A 364 4.84 19.16 -5.95
N VAL A 365 5.39 20.00 -5.09
CA VAL A 365 5.82 21.34 -5.49
C VAL A 365 7.06 21.29 -6.39
N ARG A 366 7.92 20.27 -6.26
CA ARG A 366 9.20 20.23 -6.97
C ARG A 366 9.19 19.42 -8.27
N TYR A 367 8.35 18.39 -8.34
CA TYR A 367 8.27 17.49 -9.50
C TYR A 367 7.02 17.80 -10.35
N PRO A 368 7.12 17.70 -11.69
CA PRO A 368 5.98 17.87 -12.57
C PRO A 368 4.93 16.77 -12.33
N ALA A 369 3.69 17.06 -12.70
CA ALA A 369 2.63 16.06 -12.66
C ALA A 369 2.90 14.98 -13.72
N ALA A 370 2.67 13.72 -13.37
CA ALA A 370 2.77 12.62 -14.32
C ALA A 370 1.44 12.43 -15.05
N LEU A 371 1.49 12.24 -16.38
CA LEU A 371 0.34 11.73 -17.12
C LEU A 371 0.25 10.22 -16.90
N VAL A 372 -0.69 9.80 -16.06
CA VAL A 372 -0.92 8.40 -15.76
C VAL A 372 -2.31 8.02 -16.24
N GLY A 373 -2.40 7.21 -17.30
CA GLY A 373 -3.68 6.86 -17.96
C GLY A 373 -4.76 6.19 -17.08
N TRP A 374 -4.48 5.89 -15.81
CA TRP A 374 -5.43 5.36 -14.84
C TRP A 374 -6.20 6.47 -14.11
N PHE A 375 -5.67 7.69 -14.08
CA PHE A 375 -6.47 8.89 -13.87
C PHE A 375 -7.03 9.25 -15.23
N ALA A 376 -8.35 9.17 -15.44
CA ALA A 376 -9.03 9.37 -16.72
C ALA A 376 -8.60 10.67 -17.47
N GLY A 377 -7.47 10.64 -18.17
CA GLY A 377 -6.79 11.83 -18.71
C GLY A 377 -6.22 12.80 -17.65
N GLY A 378 -6.14 12.41 -16.37
CA GLY A 378 -5.81 13.31 -15.27
C GLY A 378 -4.31 13.42 -14.98
N ARG A 379 -3.88 14.62 -14.56
CA ARG A 379 -2.54 14.90 -14.02
C ARG A 379 -2.40 14.27 -12.63
N TRP A 380 -1.44 13.37 -12.45
CA TRP A 380 -1.12 12.75 -11.16
C TRP A 380 -0.03 13.53 -10.43
N THR A 381 -0.21 13.74 -9.13
CA THR A 381 0.79 14.36 -8.23
C THR A 381 0.89 13.57 -6.94
N TYR A 382 1.99 13.73 -6.18
CA TYR A 382 2.19 12.97 -4.93
C TYR A 382 1.14 13.32 -3.86
N VAL A 383 0.61 14.55 -3.85
CA VAL A 383 -0.44 14.98 -2.92
C VAL A 383 -1.85 14.53 -3.35
N ALA A 384 -2.03 14.10 -4.61
CA ALA A 384 -3.31 13.59 -5.11
C ALA A 384 -3.50 12.08 -4.85
N ASP A 385 -2.41 11.32 -4.69
CA ASP A 385 -2.49 9.88 -4.44
C ASP A 385 -2.69 9.58 -2.94
N THR A 386 -3.94 9.28 -2.59
CA THR A 386 -4.40 8.95 -1.24
C THR A 386 -3.56 7.83 -0.59
N ARG A 387 -2.95 6.91 -1.35
CA ARG A 387 -2.14 5.79 -0.81
C ARG A 387 -0.89 6.27 -0.07
N TYR A 388 -0.31 7.41 -0.45
CA TYR A 388 0.88 7.91 0.24
C TYR A 388 0.58 8.50 1.63
N PHE A 389 -0.68 8.86 1.89
CA PHE A 389 -1.11 9.44 3.16
C PHE A 389 -1.56 8.40 4.21
N LEU A 390 -1.40 7.09 3.94
CA LEU A 390 -1.81 6.03 4.87
C LEU A 390 -1.28 6.19 6.32
N PRO A 391 0.01 6.56 6.55
CA PRO A 391 0.50 6.88 7.90
C PRO A 391 -0.26 8.05 8.54
N VAL A 392 -0.66 9.03 7.74
CA VAL A 392 -1.37 10.24 8.19
C VAL A 392 -2.79 9.88 8.64
N PHE A 393 -3.53 9.10 7.86
CA PHE A 393 -4.91 8.74 8.19
C PHE A 393 -5.02 7.94 9.50
N LEU A 394 -4.16 6.92 9.67
CA LEU A 394 -4.13 6.15 10.91
C LEU A 394 -3.70 7.01 12.10
N SER A 395 -2.75 7.94 11.90
CA SER A 395 -2.30 8.84 12.96
C SER A 395 -3.41 9.81 13.39
N ILE A 396 -4.10 10.45 12.46
CA ILE A 396 -5.20 11.39 12.75
C ILE A 396 -6.34 10.68 13.48
N SER A 397 -6.79 9.53 12.98
CA SER A 397 -7.88 8.76 13.60
C SER A 397 -7.48 8.26 15.01
N ALA A 398 -6.27 7.73 15.17
CA ALA A 398 -5.76 7.30 16.47
C ALA A 398 -5.64 8.46 17.47
N MET A 399 -5.17 9.63 17.03
CA MET A 399 -5.07 10.83 17.86
C MET A 399 -6.43 11.26 18.39
N LEU A 400 -7.45 11.32 17.52
CA LEU A 400 -8.79 11.71 17.94
C LEU A 400 -9.41 10.66 18.89
N LEU A 401 -9.24 9.37 18.60
CA LEU A 401 -9.72 8.28 19.46
C LEU A 401 -9.08 8.35 20.85
N VAL A 402 -7.76 8.54 20.95
CA VAL A 402 -7.06 8.68 22.24
C VAL A 402 -7.55 9.90 23.02
N LEU A 403 -7.78 11.04 22.36
CA LEU A 403 -8.33 12.24 23.02
C LEU A 403 -9.75 12.03 23.55
N THR A 404 -10.58 11.32 22.78
CA THR A 404 -11.99 11.04 23.08
C THR A 404 -12.15 10.01 24.21
N LEU A 405 -11.25 9.03 24.24
CA LEU A 405 -11.27 7.88 25.16
C LEU A 405 -10.31 8.05 26.36
N ALA A 406 -9.71 9.23 26.53
CA ALA A 406 -8.79 9.54 27.62
C ALA A 406 -9.44 9.58 29.02
N ARG A 407 -8.63 9.31 30.04
CA ARG A 407 -8.94 9.49 31.47
C ARG A 407 -7.93 10.43 32.15
N PRO A 408 -8.36 11.56 32.74
CA PRO A 408 -9.68 12.18 32.55
C PRO A 408 -9.92 12.58 31.08
N PRO A 409 -11.19 12.79 30.67
CA PRO A 409 -11.53 13.24 29.32
C PRO A 409 -10.78 14.53 28.96
N ARG A 410 -10.31 14.64 27.72
CA ARG A 410 -9.58 15.82 27.25
C ARG A 410 -10.42 16.79 26.45
N LEU A 411 -11.49 16.31 25.85
CA LEU A 411 -12.51 17.15 25.28
C LEU A 411 -13.43 17.62 26.43
N PRO A 412 -13.36 18.92 26.83
CA PRO A 412 -13.95 19.44 28.08
C PRO A 412 -15.46 19.35 28.15
N ARG A 413 -16.07 19.79 27.06
CA ARG A 413 -17.45 20.17 27.02
C ARG A 413 -18.16 18.92 26.55
N PRO A 414 -19.23 18.48 27.23
CA PRO A 414 -20.04 17.36 26.79
C PRO A 414 -20.38 17.46 25.30
N LEU A 415 -20.68 18.67 24.81
CA LEU A 415 -20.91 18.96 23.39
C LEU A 415 -19.71 18.63 22.49
N VAL A 416 -18.49 19.04 22.84
CA VAL A 416 -17.28 18.77 22.04
C VAL A 416 -16.96 17.28 22.01
N ARG A 417 -17.11 16.60 23.15
CA ARG A 417 -16.95 15.15 23.21
C ARG A 417 -18.06 14.42 22.45
N GLY A 418 -19.29 14.92 22.53
CA GLY A 418 -20.45 14.44 21.78
C GLY A 418 -20.24 14.57 20.28
N ALA A 419 -19.68 15.68 19.81
CA ALA A 419 -19.32 15.87 18.40
C ALA A 419 -18.25 14.87 17.93
N ALA A 420 -17.22 14.62 18.74
CA ALA A 420 -16.20 13.61 18.41
C ALA A 420 -16.79 12.19 18.37
N LEU A 421 -17.65 11.83 19.33
CA LEU A 421 -18.35 10.54 19.34
C LEU A 421 -19.35 10.42 18.18
N GLY A 422 -20.05 11.51 17.85
CA GLY A 422 -20.97 11.59 16.73
C GLY A 422 -20.25 11.42 15.40
N LEU A 423 -19.07 12.02 15.22
CA LEU A 423 -18.22 11.82 14.05
C LEU A 423 -17.80 10.33 13.92
N LEU A 424 -17.31 9.72 15.00
CA LEU A 424 -16.93 8.31 15.02
C LEU A 424 -18.12 7.39 14.74
N GLY A 425 -19.28 7.69 15.33
CA GLY A 425 -20.53 6.96 15.09
C GLY A 425 -21.00 7.09 13.65
N ALA A 426 -21.00 8.29 13.08
CA ALA A 426 -21.37 8.53 11.69
C ALA A 426 -20.42 7.83 10.71
N SER A 427 -19.11 7.85 10.99
CA SER A 427 -18.10 7.10 10.23
C SER A 427 -18.37 5.59 10.24
N LEU A 428 -18.71 5.02 11.39
CA LEU A 428 -19.03 3.60 11.51
C LEU A 428 -20.36 3.25 10.85
N LEU A 429 -21.42 4.03 11.08
CA LEU A 429 -22.72 3.82 10.45
C LEU A 429 -22.60 3.89 8.95
N LEU A 430 -21.90 4.89 8.41
CA LEU A 430 -21.67 4.99 6.98
C LEU A 430 -20.86 3.80 6.47
N SER A 431 -19.78 3.42 7.17
CA SER A 431 -18.98 2.26 6.78
C SER A 431 -19.79 0.98 6.81
N LEU A 432 -20.70 0.78 7.78
CA LEU A 432 -21.62 -0.36 7.82
C LEU A 432 -22.62 -0.31 6.67
N LEU A 433 -23.22 0.84 6.37
CA LEU A 433 -24.17 1.00 5.27
C LEU A 433 -23.52 0.75 3.90
N THR A 434 -22.31 1.27 3.68
CA THR A 434 -21.59 1.10 2.41
C THR A 434 -20.93 -0.26 2.31
N ARG A 435 -20.47 -0.82 3.44
CA ARG A 435 -20.00 -2.20 3.53
C ARG A 435 -21.14 -3.15 3.25
N ASP A 436 -22.30 -3.03 3.89
CA ASP A 436 -23.46 -3.87 3.60
C ASP A 436 -23.93 -3.68 2.17
N ARG A 437 -23.87 -2.48 1.59
CA ARG A 437 -24.20 -2.33 0.16
C ARG A 437 -23.21 -3.08 -0.73
N ARG A 438 -21.90 -2.92 -0.52
CA ARG A 438 -20.87 -3.61 -1.32
C ARG A 438 -20.84 -5.11 -1.06
N THR A 439 -20.83 -5.48 0.21
CA THR A 439 -20.86 -6.86 0.72
C THR A 439 -22.18 -7.53 0.38
N ALA A 440 -23.35 -6.92 0.46
CA ALA A 440 -24.61 -7.53 -0.02
C ALA A 440 -24.69 -7.57 -1.56
N GLN A 441 -24.19 -6.55 -2.27
CA GLN A 441 -23.95 -6.67 -3.72
C GLN A 441 -23.02 -7.85 -4.03
N GLN A 442 -22.05 -8.15 -3.16
CA GLN A 442 -21.05 -9.21 -3.31
C GLN A 442 -21.38 -10.55 -2.60
N LEU A 443 -22.43 -10.63 -1.78
CA LEU A 443 -22.89 -11.82 -1.03
C LEU A 443 -24.15 -12.40 -1.67
N GLY A 444 -25.03 -11.54 -2.22
CA GLY A 444 -26.08 -11.95 -3.15
C GLY A 444 -25.52 -12.36 -4.51
N GLN A 445 -24.31 -11.91 -4.83
CA GLN A 445 -23.43 -12.52 -5.82
C GLN A 445 -22.56 -13.55 -5.09
N ARG A 446 -22.28 -14.73 -5.66
CA ARG A 446 -21.34 -15.66 -5.01
C ARG A 446 -19.99 -14.93 -4.83
N PRO A 447 -19.33 -15.01 -3.66
CA PRO A 447 -18.00 -14.42 -3.46
C PRO A 447 -17.03 -15.14 -4.41
N ALA A 448 -16.77 -14.48 -5.50
CA ALA A 448 -15.93 -14.93 -6.59
C ALA A 448 -14.97 -13.77 -6.84
N PHE A 449 -13.68 -14.07 -7.06
CA PHE A 449 -12.72 -13.03 -7.41
C PHE A 449 -13.31 -12.17 -8.55
N PHE A 450 -12.86 -10.92 -8.70
CA PHE A 450 -13.15 -10.10 -9.90
C PHE A 450 -12.75 -10.81 -11.22
N ILE A 451 -12.12 -11.98 -11.11
CA ILE A 451 -11.71 -12.90 -12.16
C ILE A 451 -12.82 -13.93 -12.52
N ASP A 452 -13.84 -14.19 -11.70
CA ASP A 452 -14.63 -15.45 -11.76
C ASP A 452 -16.16 -15.31 -11.95
N GLN A 453 -16.67 -14.14 -12.38
CA GLN A 453 -18.12 -13.84 -12.35
C GLN A 453 -18.99 -14.48 -13.44
N ALA A 454 -18.45 -15.00 -14.54
CA ALA A 454 -19.25 -15.73 -15.52
C ALA A 454 -19.12 -17.25 -15.31
N PRO A 455 -20.21 -18.04 -15.44
CA PRO A 455 -20.14 -19.49 -15.44
C PRO A 455 -19.05 -19.97 -16.42
N GLY A 456 -18.09 -20.74 -15.93
CA GLY A 456 -16.96 -21.24 -16.72
C GLY A 456 -15.67 -20.41 -16.63
N VAL A 457 -15.67 -19.19 -16.08
CA VAL A 457 -14.45 -18.35 -16.08
C VAL A 457 -13.34 -18.91 -15.20
N ALA A 458 -13.64 -19.36 -13.98
CA ALA A 458 -12.61 -19.96 -13.12
C ALA A 458 -11.97 -21.20 -13.78
N ALA A 459 -12.77 -21.96 -14.54
CA ALA A 459 -12.27 -23.08 -15.33
C ALA A 459 -11.42 -22.61 -16.50
N ASP A 460 -11.80 -21.54 -17.19
CA ASP A 460 -11.02 -20.91 -18.26
C ASP A 460 -9.70 -20.34 -17.75
N VAL A 461 -9.69 -19.65 -16.61
CA VAL A 461 -8.48 -19.12 -15.98
C VAL A 461 -7.55 -20.25 -15.56
N ARG A 462 -8.07 -21.34 -14.98
CA ARG A 462 -7.26 -22.53 -14.67
C ARG A 462 -6.74 -23.22 -15.93
N ARG A 463 -7.57 -23.35 -16.97
CA ARG A 463 -7.16 -23.90 -18.27
C ARG A 463 -6.06 -23.06 -18.90
N LEU A 464 -6.21 -21.75 -18.87
CA LEU A 464 -5.24 -20.79 -19.37
C LEU A 464 -3.94 -20.83 -18.55
N ASP A 465 -4.00 -20.76 -17.22
CA ASP A 465 -2.81 -20.86 -16.37
C ASP A 465 -2.08 -22.20 -16.58
N HIS A 466 -2.82 -23.31 -16.64
CA HIS A 466 -2.25 -24.62 -16.96
C HIS A 466 -1.60 -24.63 -18.34
N PHE A 467 -2.30 -24.15 -19.37
CA PHE A 467 -1.77 -24.03 -20.73
C PHE A 467 -0.50 -23.16 -20.78
N LEU A 468 -0.52 -21.98 -20.15
CA LEU A 468 0.63 -21.08 -20.10
C LEU A 468 1.81 -21.71 -19.36
N ARG A 469 1.58 -22.56 -18.35
CA ARG A 469 2.66 -23.29 -17.65
C ARG A 469 3.20 -24.47 -18.46
N THR A 470 2.40 -25.09 -19.32
CA THR A 470 2.87 -26.18 -20.20
C THR A 470 3.59 -25.67 -21.44
N VAL A 471 3.32 -24.42 -21.85
CA VAL A 471 4.09 -23.73 -22.88
C VAL A 471 5.48 -23.39 -22.33
N ARG A 472 6.48 -24.18 -22.78
CA ARG A 472 7.90 -24.20 -22.39
C ARG A 472 8.38 -22.97 -21.61
N PRO A 473 8.70 -23.10 -20.31
CA PRO A 473 9.20 -22.00 -19.49
C PRO A 473 10.43 -21.34 -20.12
N GLY A 474 10.38 -20.02 -20.34
CA GLY A 474 11.53 -19.24 -20.84
C GLY A 474 11.59 -19.01 -22.34
N GLN A 475 10.66 -19.55 -23.14
CA GLN A 475 10.44 -19.05 -24.50
C GLN A 475 9.51 -17.82 -24.44
N PRO A 476 9.89 -16.69 -25.04
CA PRO A 476 9.12 -15.45 -24.98
C PRO A 476 7.79 -15.64 -25.69
N LEU A 477 6.74 -15.81 -24.90
CA LEU A 477 5.39 -15.93 -25.41
C LEU A 477 4.78 -14.54 -25.52
N LEU A 478 4.92 -13.94 -26.69
CA LEU A 478 4.43 -12.60 -26.96
C LEU A 478 2.92 -12.66 -27.10
N LEU A 479 2.19 -12.08 -26.15
CA LEU A 479 0.72 -12.04 -26.18
C LEU A 479 0.21 -10.79 -26.91
N GLY A 480 0.01 -10.86 -28.24
CA GLY A 480 -0.49 -9.75 -29.03
C GLY A 480 -1.94 -9.35 -28.67
N ARG A 481 -2.13 -8.09 -28.32
CA ARG A 481 -3.41 -7.48 -27.90
C ARG A 481 -4.26 -6.98 -29.06
N ASN A 482 -5.52 -7.40 -29.15
CA ASN A 482 -6.60 -6.57 -29.72
C ASN A 482 -7.69 -6.22 -28.70
N TYR A 483 -7.75 -6.96 -27.59
CA TYR A 483 -8.68 -6.74 -26.48
C TYR A 483 -7.91 -6.76 -25.14
N TYR A 484 -8.13 -5.76 -24.27
CA TYR A 484 -7.45 -5.68 -22.98
C TYR A 484 -8.06 -6.69 -21.99
N ASN A 485 -7.75 -7.98 -22.12
CA ASN A 485 -8.09 -8.94 -21.08
C ASN A 485 -7.00 -8.97 -20.00
N LYS A 486 -7.19 -8.13 -18.98
CA LYS A 486 -6.27 -8.05 -17.83
C LYS A 486 -6.03 -9.40 -17.16
N ARG A 487 -6.93 -10.37 -17.28
CA ARG A 487 -6.82 -11.70 -16.64
C ARG A 487 -5.79 -12.57 -17.36
N VAL A 488 -5.81 -12.56 -18.69
CA VAL A 488 -4.82 -13.23 -19.52
C VAL A 488 -3.44 -12.62 -19.30
N GLU A 489 -3.39 -11.29 -19.18
CA GLU A 489 -2.15 -10.57 -18.89
C GLU A 489 -1.52 -11.00 -17.56
N ILE A 490 -2.34 -11.06 -16.51
CA ILE A 490 -1.89 -11.49 -15.18
C ILE A 490 -1.36 -12.92 -15.23
N ALA A 491 -2.13 -13.85 -15.79
CA ALA A 491 -1.75 -15.25 -15.86
C ALA A 491 -0.44 -15.44 -16.64
N ALA A 492 -0.29 -14.75 -17.78
CA ALA A 492 0.91 -14.82 -18.61
C ALA A 492 2.15 -14.28 -17.88
N ARG A 493 2.08 -13.10 -17.25
CA ARG A 493 3.22 -12.56 -16.47
C ARG A 493 3.61 -13.47 -15.31
N LEU A 494 2.64 -14.08 -14.65
CA LEU A 494 2.88 -14.97 -13.52
C LEU A 494 3.44 -16.33 -13.95
N ALA A 495 3.10 -16.79 -15.15
CA ALA A 495 3.80 -17.89 -15.81
C ALA A 495 5.20 -17.48 -16.35
N GLY A 496 5.57 -16.19 -16.19
CA GLY A 496 6.84 -15.61 -16.61
C GLY A 496 6.96 -15.43 -18.11
N HIS A 497 5.84 -15.16 -18.78
CA HIS A 497 5.76 -14.79 -20.19
C HIS A 497 5.84 -13.27 -20.37
N ILE A 498 6.29 -12.85 -21.55
CA ILE A 498 6.45 -11.44 -21.90
C ILE A 498 5.22 -10.95 -22.67
N ILE A 499 4.66 -9.82 -22.25
CA ILE A 499 3.43 -9.32 -22.86
C ILE A 499 3.74 -8.10 -23.71
N LEU A 500 3.31 -8.15 -24.97
CA LEU A 500 3.43 -7.07 -25.93
C LEU A 500 2.07 -6.70 -26.47
N ASP A 501 1.81 -5.40 -26.57
CA ASP A 501 0.67 -4.93 -27.31
C ASP A 501 0.83 -5.23 -28.81
N ALA A 502 -0.23 -5.71 -29.50
CA ALA A 502 -0.07 -6.16 -30.89
C ALA A 502 0.22 -4.99 -31.83
N ASP A 503 -0.41 -3.83 -31.61
CA ASP A 503 -0.13 -2.66 -32.42
C ASP A 503 1.31 -2.16 -32.18
N SER A 504 1.78 -2.21 -30.94
CA SER A 504 3.19 -1.92 -30.60
C SER A 504 4.17 -2.89 -31.26
N LEU A 505 3.80 -4.18 -31.37
CA LEU A 505 4.59 -5.18 -32.08
C LEU A 505 4.65 -4.86 -33.58
N LEU A 506 3.51 -4.57 -34.21
CA LEU A 506 3.43 -4.27 -35.63
C LEU A 506 4.11 -2.95 -36.00
N ALA A 507 4.16 -1.99 -35.08
CA ALA A 507 4.92 -0.75 -35.26
C ALA A 507 6.45 -0.95 -35.33
N GLN A 508 6.95 -2.12 -34.92
CA GLN A 508 8.39 -2.45 -34.87
C GLN A 508 8.80 -3.44 -35.99
N GLN A 509 8.03 -3.52 -37.08
CA GLN A 509 8.40 -4.37 -38.22
C GLN A 509 9.65 -3.85 -38.97
N PRO A 510 10.48 -4.75 -39.55
CA PRO A 510 10.33 -6.21 -39.52
C PRO A 510 10.67 -6.82 -38.16
N LEU A 511 9.88 -7.79 -37.73
CA LEU A 511 10.13 -8.55 -36.51
C LEU A 511 11.36 -9.44 -36.71
N ARG A 512 12.31 -9.38 -35.78
CA ARG A 512 13.56 -10.14 -35.85
C ARG A 512 13.54 -11.26 -34.83
N THR A 513 13.94 -12.46 -35.23
CA THR A 513 14.09 -13.60 -34.32
C THR A 513 15.21 -14.53 -34.79
N SER A 514 16.05 -15.02 -33.89
CA SER A 514 17.09 -16.02 -34.24
C SER A 514 16.60 -17.46 -34.14
N ARG A 515 15.45 -17.69 -33.50
CA ARG A 515 14.82 -19.01 -33.32
C ARG A 515 13.30 -18.91 -33.49
N PRO A 516 12.61 -20.02 -33.75
CA PRO A 516 11.15 -20.05 -33.69
C PRO A 516 10.60 -19.47 -32.39
N VAL A 517 9.74 -18.45 -32.49
CA VAL A 517 9.07 -17.84 -31.35
C VAL A 517 7.58 -18.13 -31.42
N LEU A 518 7.08 -18.84 -30.41
CA LEU A 518 5.66 -19.03 -30.23
C LEU A 518 5.04 -17.75 -29.69
N MET A 519 4.22 -17.10 -30.51
CA MET A 519 3.39 -15.98 -30.09
C MET A 519 2.00 -16.48 -29.77
N LEU A 520 1.37 -15.89 -28.75
CA LEU A 520 -0.05 -16.05 -28.52
C LEU A 520 -0.78 -14.76 -28.85
N PHE A 521 -2.01 -14.85 -29.34
CA PHE A 521 -2.87 -13.68 -29.48
C PHE A 521 -4.14 -13.97 -28.70
N ASP A 522 -4.54 -13.01 -27.89
CA ASP A 522 -5.82 -13.03 -27.19
C ASP A 522 -6.80 -12.19 -27.99
N LEU A 523 -7.70 -12.87 -28.70
CA LEU A 523 -8.73 -12.24 -29.51
C LEU A 523 -10.09 -12.40 -28.83
N ASN A 524 -10.82 -11.29 -28.76
CA ASN A 524 -12.22 -11.32 -28.45
C ASN A 524 -13.01 -11.50 -29.75
N PRO A 525 -13.78 -12.59 -29.95
CA PRO A 525 -14.50 -12.82 -31.20
C PRO A 525 -15.54 -11.75 -31.52
N ASP A 526 -15.99 -10.95 -30.54
CA ASP A 526 -16.91 -9.84 -30.80
C ASP A 526 -16.20 -8.53 -31.16
N THR A 527 -14.87 -8.48 -31.00
CA THR A 527 -14.06 -7.31 -31.32
C THR A 527 -13.07 -7.73 -32.41
N PRO A 528 -13.40 -7.53 -33.69
CA PRO A 528 -12.54 -7.98 -34.78
C PRO A 528 -11.17 -7.32 -34.64
N PRO A 529 -10.08 -8.04 -34.94
CA PRO A 529 -8.75 -7.46 -34.85
C PRO A 529 -8.58 -6.27 -35.81
N THR A 530 -7.75 -5.30 -35.44
CA THR A 530 -7.32 -4.24 -36.38
C THR A 530 -6.85 -4.85 -37.71
N PRO A 531 -7.05 -4.19 -38.86
CA PRO A 531 -6.68 -4.75 -40.17
C PRO A 531 -5.22 -5.20 -40.25
N ALA A 532 -4.32 -4.46 -39.58
CA ALA A 532 -2.91 -4.81 -39.51
C ALA A 532 -2.68 -6.12 -38.72
N VAL A 533 -3.34 -6.30 -37.58
CA VAL A 533 -3.28 -7.54 -36.81
C VAL A 533 -3.93 -8.69 -37.58
N ALA A 534 -5.07 -8.48 -38.23
CA ALA A 534 -5.73 -9.49 -39.04
C ALA A 534 -4.83 -9.99 -40.18
N ALA A 535 -4.23 -9.07 -40.94
CA ALA A 535 -3.31 -9.39 -42.02
C ALA A 535 -2.07 -10.14 -41.49
N PHE A 536 -1.53 -9.72 -40.35
CA PHE A 536 -0.40 -10.38 -39.71
C PHE A 536 -0.72 -11.83 -39.29
N LEU A 537 -1.87 -12.04 -38.65
CA LEU A 537 -2.33 -13.38 -38.24
C LEU A 537 -2.53 -14.31 -39.44
N GLN A 538 -3.06 -13.77 -40.54
CA GLN A 538 -3.24 -14.51 -41.79
C GLN A 538 -1.89 -14.86 -42.45
N GLN A 539 -0.99 -13.88 -42.54
CA GLN A 539 0.35 -14.04 -43.12
C GLN A 539 1.15 -15.15 -42.41
N HIS A 540 1.05 -15.22 -41.07
CA HIS A 540 1.77 -16.18 -40.25
C HIS A 540 0.97 -17.45 -39.90
N GLN A 541 -0.15 -17.70 -40.60
CA GLN A 541 -0.98 -18.90 -40.45
C GLN A 541 -1.33 -19.22 -38.99
N ALA A 542 -1.80 -18.23 -38.24
CA ALA A 542 -2.15 -18.40 -36.82
C ALA A 542 -3.18 -19.52 -36.61
N ARG A 543 -2.96 -20.35 -35.60
CA ARG A 543 -3.83 -21.50 -35.26
C ARG A 543 -4.43 -21.33 -33.88
N GLN A 544 -5.72 -21.55 -33.73
CA GLN A 544 -6.39 -21.58 -32.43
C GLN A 544 -5.81 -22.74 -31.58
N ARG A 545 -5.36 -22.42 -30.36
CA ARG A 545 -4.83 -23.42 -29.40
C ARG A 545 -5.77 -23.67 -28.25
N LEU A 546 -6.43 -22.62 -27.78
CA LEU A 546 -7.27 -22.68 -26.61
C LEU A 546 -8.43 -21.71 -26.78
N TRP A 547 -9.65 -22.24 -26.72
CA TRP A 547 -10.87 -21.45 -26.64
C TRP A 547 -11.28 -21.31 -25.17
N LEU A 548 -11.47 -20.06 -24.73
CA LEU A 548 -11.90 -19.71 -23.38
C LEU A 548 -13.28 -19.06 -23.47
N PRO A 549 -14.36 -19.87 -23.55
CA PRO A 549 -15.70 -19.38 -23.85
C PRO A 549 -16.21 -18.35 -22.84
N ALA A 550 -15.89 -18.53 -21.56
CA ALA A 550 -16.36 -17.66 -20.50
C ALA A 550 -15.52 -16.38 -20.40
N LEU A 551 -14.26 -16.42 -20.83
CA LEU A 551 -13.44 -15.22 -21.03
C LEU A 551 -13.71 -14.53 -22.38
N ARG A 552 -14.48 -15.17 -23.28
CA ARG A 552 -14.67 -14.78 -24.68
C ARG A 552 -13.31 -14.48 -25.33
N ALA A 553 -12.39 -15.43 -25.16
CA ALA A 553 -11.00 -15.28 -25.57
C ALA A 553 -10.58 -16.48 -26.40
N ASP A 554 -10.21 -16.20 -27.65
CA ASP A 554 -9.51 -17.12 -28.52
C ASP A 554 -8.01 -16.91 -28.35
N ILE A 555 -7.36 -17.92 -27.80
CA ILE A 555 -5.91 -17.97 -27.72
C ILE A 555 -5.39 -18.60 -29.01
N LEU A 556 -5.03 -17.75 -29.97
CA LEU A 556 -4.34 -18.17 -31.17
C LEU A 556 -2.86 -18.32 -30.86
N SER A 557 -2.19 -19.24 -31.55
CA SER A 557 -0.73 -19.30 -31.57
C SER A 557 -0.21 -19.21 -32.99
N LEU A 558 0.91 -18.53 -33.16
CA LEU A 558 1.69 -18.58 -34.38
C LEU A 558 3.17 -18.72 -34.04
N GLU A 559 3.95 -19.17 -35.01
CA GLU A 559 5.39 -19.32 -34.88
C GLU A 559 6.05 -18.32 -35.83
N ILE A 560 6.73 -17.31 -35.28
CA ILE A 560 7.60 -16.47 -36.10
C ILE A 560 8.89 -17.25 -36.33
N ARG A 561 9.23 -17.43 -37.61
CA ARG A 561 10.48 -18.04 -38.04
C ARG A 561 11.51 -16.96 -38.39
N PRO A 562 12.82 -17.28 -38.27
CA PRO A 562 13.92 -16.35 -38.55
C PRO A 562 13.85 -15.68 -39.93
#